data_AF-A0A8J5ZL02-F1
#
_entry.id   AF-A0A8J5ZL02-F1
#
_cell.length_a   1.000
_cell.length_b   1.000
_cell.length_c   1.000
_cell.angle_alpha   90.00
_cell.angle_beta   90.00
_cell.angle_gamma   90.00
#
_symmetry.space_group_name_H-M   'P 1'
#
loop_
_entity.id
_entity.type
_entity.pdbx_description
1 polymer ?
#
loop_
_entity_poly.entity_id
_entity_poly.type
_entity_poly.pdbx_seq_one_letter_code
_entity_poly.pdbx_strand_id
1 'polypeptide(L)'
;MLFSAFEAWYIHEHVERHDFPAEWIPATFARAAFWNHVLAVVAGVAAEAVASWMGLGPVAPFVAAIPLLALSGALALHNWGENYDRQRAFSRTCAGGLRCLLSDRRVLLLGTIQALFESVIFIFVFLWTPVLDPHGAPLGIVFSSFMAASLLGSSLYRIATSKRYHLQPMHLLSLAVLIVVFSLFMLTFSTSPGQESPVESFIAFLLIELACGLYFPSMSFLRRKVIPETEQAGVLNWFRVPLHLLACLGLLVLHDSDRKTGTRNMFSICSAVMVMALLAVVGLFTVVRHDAELRVPSPTGEPYAPEL
;
A
#
# COMPACT_ATOMS: atom_id res chain seq x y z
N MET A 1 -8.33 -7.03 3.32
CA MET A 1 -6.91 -7.14 3.73
C MET A 1 -6.81 -7.67 5.15
N LEU A 2 -6.24 -8.87 5.32
CA LEU A 2 -6.13 -9.63 6.59
C LEU A 2 -4.95 -9.21 7.49
N PHE A 3 -4.21 -8.13 7.14
CA PHE A 3 -2.95 -7.77 7.79
C PHE A 3 -3.05 -7.64 9.31
N SER A 4 -4.10 -7.00 9.83
CA SER A 4 -4.20 -6.72 11.26
C SER A 4 -4.48 -7.95 12.13
N ALA A 5 -5.27 -8.92 11.63
CA ALA A 5 -5.61 -10.11 12.40
C ALA A 5 -4.43 -11.09 12.46
N PHE A 6 -3.77 -11.32 11.32
CA PHE A 6 -2.57 -12.15 11.26
C PHE A 6 -1.41 -11.55 12.06
N GLU A 7 -1.18 -10.24 11.94
CA GLU A 7 -0.12 -9.54 12.67
C GLU A 7 -0.33 -9.64 14.19
N ALA A 8 -1.56 -9.41 14.66
CA ALA A 8 -1.90 -9.56 16.08
C ALA A 8 -1.74 -11.01 16.57
N TRP A 9 -2.20 -12.00 15.78
CA TRP A 9 -2.03 -13.41 16.13
C TRP A 9 -0.56 -13.80 16.25
N TYR A 10 0.27 -13.41 15.27
CA TYR A 10 1.70 -13.73 15.27
C TYR A 10 2.44 -13.08 16.44
N ILE A 11 2.16 -11.81 16.75
CA ILE A 11 2.80 -11.12 17.88
C ILE A 11 2.46 -11.82 19.20
N HIS A 12 1.19 -12.19 19.39
CA HIS A 12 0.78 -12.93 20.58
C HIS A 12 1.49 -14.28 20.70
N GLU A 13 1.50 -15.08 19.63
CA GLU A 13 2.14 -16.40 19.66
C GLU A 13 3.66 -16.30 19.89
N HIS A 14 4.31 -15.30 19.30
CA HIS A 14 5.76 -15.08 19.40
C HIS A 14 6.19 -14.63 20.80
N VAL A 15 5.43 -13.73 21.44
CA VAL A 15 5.78 -13.14 22.73
C VAL A 15 5.17 -13.92 23.90
N GLU A 16 3.87 -14.18 23.88
CA GLU A 16 3.15 -14.73 25.04
C GLU A 16 3.29 -16.25 25.14
N ARG A 17 3.31 -16.96 24.01
CA ARG A 17 3.37 -18.43 24.02
C ARG A 17 4.78 -18.99 23.97
N HIS A 18 5.63 -18.41 23.13
CA HIS A 18 6.98 -18.91 22.89
C HIS A 18 8.09 -18.09 23.55
N ASP A 19 7.77 -16.91 24.10
CA ASP A 19 8.73 -16.02 24.78
C ASP A 19 9.99 -15.74 23.94
N PHE A 20 9.81 -15.58 22.63
CA PHE A 20 10.91 -15.28 21.73
C PHE A 20 11.29 -13.79 21.81
N PRO A 21 12.55 -13.44 21.49
CA PRO A 21 12.99 -12.06 21.48
C PRO A 21 12.11 -11.19 20.56
N ALA A 22 11.60 -10.08 21.09
CA ALA A 22 10.77 -9.13 20.34
C ALA A 22 11.53 -8.52 19.12
N GLU A 23 12.87 -8.51 19.17
CA GLU A 23 13.73 -8.08 18.06
C GLU A 23 13.57 -8.92 16.78
N TRP A 24 13.07 -10.16 16.90
CA TRP A 24 12.88 -11.05 15.75
C TRP A 24 11.56 -10.80 15.01
N ILE A 25 10.62 -10.08 15.62
CA ILE A 25 9.32 -9.77 15.04
C ILE A 25 9.48 -8.92 13.77
N PRO A 26 10.21 -7.78 13.79
CA PRO A 26 10.42 -6.98 12.57
C PRO A 26 11.17 -7.76 11.47
N ALA A 27 12.13 -8.60 11.84
CA ALA A 27 12.89 -9.42 10.89
C ALA A 27 12.00 -10.46 10.19
N THR A 28 11.08 -11.08 10.92
CA THR A 28 10.14 -12.06 10.38
C THR A 28 9.12 -11.41 9.46
N PHE A 29 8.51 -10.30 9.87
CA PHE A 29 7.59 -9.55 8.99
C PHE A 29 8.29 -9.02 7.73
N ALA A 30 9.54 -8.57 7.83
CA ALA A 30 10.31 -8.16 6.66
C ALA A 30 10.54 -9.32 5.69
N ARG A 31 10.84 -10.53 6.20
CA ARG A 31 11.01 -11.74 5.38
C ARG A 31 9.69 -12.19 4.75
N ALA A 32 8.60 -12.17 5.51
CA ALA A 32 7.26 -12.51 5.01
C ALA A 32 6.82 -11.54 3.91
N ALA A 33 7.01 -10.23 4.11
CA ALA A 33 6.72 -9.22 3.12
C ALA A 33 7.54 -9.43 1.84
N PHE A 34 8.85 -9.74 1.95
CA PHE A 34 9.68 -10.03 0.78
C PHE A 34 9.13 -11.21 -0.04
N TRP A 35 8.83 -12.34 0.62
CA TRP A 35 8.27 -13.51 -0.06
C TRP A 35 6.90 -13.26 -0.66
N ASN A 36 6.06 -12.43 -0.03
CA ASN A 36 4.77 -12.05 -0.59
C ASN A 36 4.91 -11.40 -1.97
N HIS A 37 5.88 -10.50 -2.15
CA HIS A 37 6.15 -9.88 -3.46
C HIS A 37 6.71 -10.88 -4.47
N VAL A 38 7.65 -11.73 -4.06
CA VAL A 38 8.23 -12.76 -4.94
C VAL A 38 7.16 -13.74 -5.42
N LEU A 39 6.31 -14.23 -4.50
CA LEU A 39 5.20 -15.12 -4.83
C LEU A 39 4.18 -14.44 -5.72
N ALA A 40 3.90 -13.14 -5.55
CA ALA A 40 3.00 -12.39 -6.42
C ALA A 40 3.52 -12.29 -7.86
N VAL A 41 4.83 -12.08 -8.06
CA VAL A 41 5.46 -12.10 -9.39
C VAL A 41 5.36 -13.51 -10.01
N VAL A 42 5.70 -14.56 -9.25
CA VAL A 42 5.61 -15.94 -9.73
C VAL A 42 4.17 -16.33 -10.06
N ALA A 43 3.20 -15.89 -9.26
CA ALA A 43 1.78 -16.16 -9.48
C ALA A 43 1.27 -15.56 -10.80
N GLY A 44 1.72 -14.37 -11.19
CA GLY A 44 1.34 -13.78 -12.48
C GLY A 44 1.87 -14.56 -13.68
N VAL A 45 3.13 -15.02 -13.62
CA VAL A 45 3.73 -15.88 -14.66
C VAL A 45 3.04 -17.25 -14.71
N ALA A 46 2.78 -17.84 -13.55
CA ALA A 46 2.07 -19.12 -13.45
C ALA A 46 0.63 -19.00 -13.97
N ALA A 47 -0.06 -17.89 -13.70
CA ALA A 47 -1.40 -17.63 -14.22
C ALA A 47 -1.41 -17.59 -15.76
N GLU A 48 -0.44 -16.93 -16.38
CA GLU A 48 -0.30 -16.89 -17.85
C GLU A 48 0.00 -18.29 -18.44
N ALA A 49 0.91 -19.03 -17.81
CA ALA A 49 1.23 -20.40 -18.24
C ALA A 49 0.02 -21.34 -18.13
N VAL A 50 -0.74 -21.24 -17.03
CA VAL A 50 -1.95 -22.03 -16.82
C VAL A 50 -3.06 -21.63 -17.81
N ALA A 51 -3.24 -20.33 -18.06
CA ALA A 51 -4.22 -19.84 -19.04
C ALA A 51 -3.91 -20.32 -20.46
N SER A 52 -2.64 -20.32 -20.85
CA SER A 52 -2.21 -20.79 -22.17
C SER A 52 -2.26 -22.32 -22.32
N TRP A 53 -1.95 -23.08 -21.26
CA TRP A 53 -1.90 -24.56 -21.32
C TRP A 53 -3.26 -25.23 -21.15
N MET A 54 -4.11 -24.73 -20.24
CA MET A 54 -5.38 -25.40 -19.94
C MET A 54 -6.49 -25.10 -20.95
N GLY A 55 -6.36 -24.06 -21.77
CA GLY A 55 -7.37 -23.68 -22.76
C GLY A 55 -8.73 -23.26 -22.16
N LEU A 56 -8.82 -23.13 -20.83
CA LEU A 56 -10.02 -22.72 -20.08
C LEU A 56 -10.24 -21.20 -20.11
N GLY A 57 -9.47 -20.48 -20.93
CA GLY A 57 -9.53 -19.03 -21.05
C GLY A 57 -9.24 -18.31 -19.70
N PRO A 58 -9.91 -17.17 -19.43
CA PRO A 58 -9.68 -16.37 -18.22
C PRO A 58 -9.98 -17.08 -16.89
N VAL A 59 -10.66 -18.23 -16.92
CA VAL A 59 -11.07 -18.97 -15.72
C VAL A 59 -9.94 -19.87 -15.19
N ALA A 60 -8.96 -20.22 -16.03
CA ALA A 60 -7.90 -21.17 -15.69
C ALA A 60 -7.10 -20.80 -14.42
N PRO A 61 -6.65 -19.54 -14.23
CA PRO A 61 -5.93 -19.15 -13.03
C PRO A 61 -6.77 -19.26 -11.75
N PHE A 62 -8.08 -19.00 -11.84
CA PHE A 62 -8.99 -19.12 -10.69
C PHE A 62 -9.13 -20.57 -10.24
N VAL A 63 -9.23 -21.51 -11.19
CA VAL A 63 -9.31 -22.95 -10.87
C VAL A 63 -8.00 -23.44 -10.26
N ALA A 64 -6.86 -23.00 -10.79
CA ALA A 64 -5.54 -23.34 -10.23
C ALA A 64 -5.31 -22.78 -8.82
N ALA A 65 -5.97 -21.67 -8.45
CA ALA A 65 -5.89 -21.10 -7.11
C ALA A 65 -6.65 -21.92 -6.05
N ILE A 66 -7.68 -22.68 -6.42
CA ILE A 66 -8.52 -23.47 -5.49
C ILE A 66 -7.69 -24.44 -4.63
N PRO A 67 -6.86 -25.35 -5.18
CA PRO A 67 -6.10 -26.30 -4.37
C PRO A 67 -5.08 -25.60 -3.46
N LEU A 68 -4.47 -24.49 -3.92
CA LEU A 68 -3.54 -23.70 -3.11
C LEU A 68 -4.25 -23.04 -1.93
N LEU A 69 -5.44 -22.48 -2.16
CA LEU A 69 -6.28 -21.90 -1.11
C LEU A 69 -6.74 -22.97 -0.12
N ALA A 70 -7.19 -24.13 -0.60
CA ALA A 70 -7.59 -25.24 0.26
C ALA A 70 -6.43 -25.74 1.13
N LEU A 71 -5.22 -25.86 0.56
CA LEU A 71 -4.01 -26.21 1.31
C LEU A 71 -3.67 -25.14 2.35
N SER A 72 -3.73 -23.85 1.98
CA SER A 72 -3.46 -22.76 2.93
C SER A 72 -4.46 -22.73 4.10
N GLY A 73 -5.74 -23.00 3.82
CA GLY A 73 -6.78 -23.11 4.82
C GLY A 73 -6.59 -24.32 5.73
N ALA A 74 -6.22 -25.48 5.17
CA ALA A 74 -5.92 -26.68 5.96
C ALA A 74 -4.71 -26.46 6.88
N LEU A 75 -3.66 -25.82 6.39
CA LEU A 75 -2.48 -25.47 7.19
C LEU A 75 -2.83 -24.47 8.30
N ALA A 76 -3.66 -23.46 8.01
CA ALA A 76 -4.11 -22.52 9.03
C ALA A 76 -4.94 -23.22 10.12
N LEU A 77 -5.90 -24.08 9.74
CA LEU A 77 -6.74 -24.82 10.68
C LEU A 77 -5.95 -25.80 11.54
N HIS A 78 -4.88 -26.40 11.01
CA HIS A 78 -4.05 -27.35 11.75
C HIS A 78 -3.03 -26.65 12.67
N ASN A 79 -2.47 -25.52 12.23
CA ASN A 79 -1.33 -24.89 12.91
C ASN A 79 -1.69 -23.68 13.76
N TRP A 80 -2.83 -23.02 13.53
CA TRP A 80 -3.22 -21.84 14.30
C TRP A 80 -4.19 -22.22 15.41
N GLY A 81 -3.75 -22.04 16.66
CA GLY A 81 -4.64 -22.04 17.82
C GLY A 81 -5.48 -20.76 17.88
N GLU A 82 -6.65 -20.83 18.51
CA GLU A 82 -7.52 -19.68 18.73
C GLU A 82 -6.95 -18.77 19.82
N ASN A 83 -6.74 -17.49 19.50
CA ASN A 83 -6.22 -16.51 20.44
C ASN A 83 -7.38 -15.70 21.03
N TYR A 84 -7.80 -16.06 22.24
CA TYR A 84 -8.82 -15.32 22.99
C TYR A 84 -8.19 -14.18 23.79
N ASP A 85 -8.10 -13.01 23.17
CA ASP A 85 -7.67 -11.81 23.88
C ASP A 85 -8.83 -11.11 24.60
N ARG A 86 -8.55 -10.34 25.65
CA ARG A 86 -9.58 -9.60 26.41
C ARG A 86 -10.25 -8.57 25.50
N GLN A 87 -11.51 -8.81 25.13
CA GLN A 87 -12.31 -7.89 24.31
C GLN A 87 -12.34 -6.48 24.93
N ARG A 88 -11.58 -5.54 24.35
CA ARG A 88 -11.80 -4.12 24.61
C ARG A 88 -13.15 -3.74 24.00
N ALA A 89 -13.97 -3.00 24.76
CA ALA A 89 -15.26 -2.54 24.27
C ALA A 89 -15.08 -1.69 23.00
N PHE A 90 -15.63 -2.18 21.88
CA PHE A 90 -15.52 -1.57 20.54
C PHE A 90 -15.83 -0.06 20.54
N SER A 91 -16.86 0.36 21.28
CA SER A 91 -17.24 1.77 21.42
C SER A 91 -16.12 2.65 21.99
N ARG A 92 -15.36 2.15 22.98
CA ARG A 92 -14.25 2.91 23.59
C ARG A 92 -13.08 3.06 22.62
N THR A 93 -12.74 2.02 21.88
CA THR A 93 -11.69 2.06 20.84
C THR A 93 -12.07 2.99 19.69
N CYS A 94 -13.35 2.99 19.29
CA CYS A 94 -13.83 3.84 18.21
C CYS A 94 -13.84 5.33 18.62
N ALA A 95 -14.31 5.63 19.84
CA ALA A 95 -14.34 7.00 20.37
C ALA A 95 -12.92 7.55 20.65
N GLY A 96 -12.02 6.73 21.20
CA GLY A 96 -10.62 7.09 21.42
C GLY A 96 -9.89 7.40 20.11
N GLY A 97 -10.04 6.52 19.11
CA GLY A 97 -9.46 6.71 17.79
C GLY A 97 -9.96 7.98 17.09
N LEU A 98 -11.28 8.26 17.15
CA LEU A 98 -11.85 9.47 16.55
C LEU A 98 -11.34 10.74 17.26
N ARG A 99 -11.26 10.71 18.59
CA ARG A 99 -10.74 11.84 19.37
C ARG A 99 -9.28 12.10 19.04
N CYS A 100 -8.44 11.06 18.97
CA CYS A 100 -7.04 11.18 18.57
C CYS A 100 -6.90 11.77 17.17
N LEU A 101 -7.69 11.27 16.22
CA LEU A 101 -7.72 11.75 14.84
C LEU A 101 -8.05 13.24 14.72
N LEU A 102 -9.04 13.72 15.47
CA LEU A 102 -9.48 15.12 15.41
C LEU A 102 -8.61 16.06 16.25
N SER A 103 -7.92 15.54 17.27
CA SER A 103 -7.10 16.35 18.17
C SER A 103 -5.71 16.63 17.60
N ASP A 104 -5.13 15.70 16.84
CA ASP A 104 -3.81 15.85 16.25
C ASP A 104 -3.86 16.11 14.73
N ARG A 105 -3.47 17.32 14.34
CA ARG A 105 -3.41 17.74 12.94
C ARG A 105 -2.46 16.87 12.10
N ARG A 106 -1.42 16.28 12.68
CA ARG A 106 -0.46 15.39 12.00
C ARG A 106 -1.13 14.07 11.66
N VAL A 107 -1.87 13.49 12.61
CA VAL A 107 -2.67 12.28 12.41
C VAL A 107 -3.71 12.51 11.32
N LEU A 108 -4.40 13.65 11.35
CA LEU A 108 -5.40 14.02 10.34
C LEU A 108 -4.81 14.18 8.94
N LEU A 109 -3.68 14.89 8.80
CA LEU A 109 -3.00 15.08 7.52
C LEU A 109 -2.47 13.75 6.97
N LEU A 110 -1.85 12.93 7.83
CA LEU A 110 -1.39 11.60 7.45
C LEU A 110 -2.56 10.72 7.00
N GLY A 111 -3.69 10.74 7.73
CA GLY A 111 -4.92 10.06 7.36
C GLY A 111 -5.52 10.54 6.03
N THR A 112 -5.46 11.84 5.78
CA THR A 112 -5.91 12.43 4.51
C THR A 112 -5.04 11.94 3.35
N ILE A 113 -3.72 11.99 3.49
CA ILE A 113 -2.78 11.47 2.48
C ILE A 113 -3.05 9.99 2.22
N GLN A 114 -3.33 9.22 3.28
CA GLN A 114 -3.71 7.81 3.16
C GLN A 114 -4.94 7.61 2.29
N ALA A 115 -6.03 8.26 2.68
CA ALA A 115 -7.33 8.07 2.04
C ALA A 115 -7.26 8.47 0.56
N LEU A 116 -6.62 9.60 0.25
CA LEU A 116 -6.47 10.08 -1.12
C LEU A 116 -5.58 9.15 -1.95
N PHE A 117 -4.38 8.79 -1.48
CA PHE A 117 -3.46 7.93 -2.22
C PHE A 117 -4.03 6.54 -2.47
N GLU A 118 -4.41 5.84 -1.41
CA GLU A 118 -4.88 4.45 -1.50
C GLU A 118 -6.24 4.38 -2.25
N SER A 119 -7.08 5.43 -2.23
CA SER A 119 -8.30 5.45 -3.06
C SER A 119 -8.01 5.49 -4.56
N VAL A 120 -7.00 6.27 -4.99
CA VAL A 120 -6.55 6.31 -6.38
C VAL A 120 -5.97 4.96 -6.81
N ILE A 121 -5.18 4.31 -5.95
CA ILE A 121 -4.67 2.96 -6.23
C ILE A 121 -5.81 1.96 -6.38
N PHE A 122 -6.84 2.05 -5.53
CA PHE A 122 -8.01 1.18 -5.64
C PHE A 122 -8.74 1.37 -6.97
N ILE A 123 -8.94 2.61 -7.42
CA ILE A 123 -9.52 2.91 -8.73
C ILE A 123 -8.62 2.38 -9.86
N PHE A 124 -7.30 2.55 -9.75
CA PHE A 124 -6.32 2.06 -10.73
C PHE A 124 -6.46 0.55 -10.98
N VAL A 125 -6.68 -0.27 -9.94
CA VAL A 125 -6.86 -1.73 -10.07
C VAL A 125 -8.00 -2.10 -11.03
N PHE A 126 -9.02 -1.26 -11.17
CA PHE A 126 -10.12 -1.48 -12.12
C PHE A 126 -9.85 -0.88 -13.51
N LEU A 127 -9.00 0.14 -13.60
CA LEU A 127 -8.75 0.89 -14.84
C LEU A 127 -7.63 0.31 -15.72
N TRP A 128 -6.64 -0.37 -15.16
CA TRP A 128 -5.50 -0.83 -15.96
C TRP A 128 -5.88 -1.91 -16.99
N THR A 129 -6.78 -2.83 -16.62
CA THR A 129 -7.24 -3.91 -17.49
C THR A 129 -8.00 -3.39 -18.73
N PRO A 130 -9.04 -2.54 -18.62
CA PRO A 130 -9.74 -2.03 -19.80
C PRO A 130 -8.87 -1.16 -20.72
N VAL A 131 -7.74 -0.63 -20.25
CA VAL A 131 -6.77 0.12 -21.07
C VAL A 131 -5.87 -0.82 -21.90
N LEU A 132 -5.42 -1.95 -21.33
CA LEU A 132 -4.45 -2.84 -21.99
C LEU A 132 -5.09 -4.04 -22.70
N ASP A 133 -6.21 -4.54 -22.20
CA ASP A 133 -6.91 -5.71 -22.75
C ASP A 133 -7.32 -5.56 -24.22
N PRO A 134 -7.83 -4.38 -24.69
CA PRO A 134 -8.14 -4.17 -26.11
C PRO A 134 -6.96 -4.34 -27.06
N HIS A 135 -5.73 -4.26 -26.54
CA HIS A 135 -4.49 -4.36 -27.29
C HIS A 135 -3.88 -5.78 -27.25
N GLY A 136 -4.57 -6.75 -26.64
CA GLY A 136 -4.14 -8.15 -26.58
C GLY A 136 -2.95 -8.39 -25.64
N ALA A 137 -2.78 -7.55 -24.62
CA ALA A 137 -1.68 -7.69 -23.67
C ALA A 137 -1.87 -8.94 -22.77
N PRO A 138 -0.83 -9.77 -22.56
CA PRO A 138 -0.88 -10.90 -21.64
C PRO A 138 -1.01 -10.41 -20.19
N LEU A 139 -2.23 -10.45 -19.65
CA LEU A 139 -2.59 -9.84 -18.37
C LEU A 139 -1.76 -10.40 -17.21
N GLY A 140 -1.37 -11.69 -17.25
CA GLY A 140 -0.53 -12.29 -16.21
C GLY A 140 0.88 -11.73 -16.18
N ILE A 141 1.47 -11.44 -17.35
CA ILE A 141 2.81 -10.83 -17.48
C ILE A 141 2.76 -9.36 -17.09
N VAL A 142 1.71 -8.64 -17.49
CA VAL A 142 1.47 -7.24 -17.07
C VAL A 142 1.41 -7.16 -15.54
N PHE A 143 0.60 -8.01 -14.91
CA PHE A 143 0.51 -8.07 -13.44
C PHE A 143 1.84 -8.44 -12.79
N SER A 144 2.59 -9.39 -13.36
CA SER A 144 3.93 -9.74 -12.87
C SER A 144 4.88 -8.55 -12.90
N SER A 145 4.78 -7.73 -13.95
CA SER A 145 5.60 -6.52 -14.12
C SER A 145 5.24 -5.45 -13.09
N PHE A 146 3.96 -5.30 -12.75
CA PHE A 146 3.48 -4.43 -11.66
C PHE A 146 4.07 -4.85 -10.30
N MET A 147 3.99 -6.14 -9.98
CA MET A 147 4.55 -6.67 -8.73
C MET A 147 6.08 -6.51 -8.68
N ALA A 148 6.77 -6.67 -9.81
CA ALA A 148 8.21 -6.44 -9.91
C ALA A 148 8.58 -4.96 -9.73
N ALA A 149 7.82 -4.04 -10.31
CA ALA A 149 8.00 -2.60 -10.11
C ALA A 149 7.78 -2.18 -8.65
N SER A 150 6.75 -2.71 -8.00
CA SER A 150 6.49 -2.48 -6.57
C SER A 150 7.62 -3.02 -5.67
N LEU A 151 8.14 -4.21 -5.97
CA LEU A 151 9.32 -4.77 -5.28
C LEU A 151 10.58 -3.92 -5.48
N LEU A 152 10.79 -3.38 -6.69
CA LEU A 152 11.87 -2.44 -6.97
C LEU A 152 11.71 -1.17 -6.13
N GLY A 153 10.50 -0.61 -6.04
CA GLY A 153 10.20 0.57 -5.22
C GLY A 153 10.50 0.35 -3.74
N SER A 154 10.09 -0.79 -3.18
CA SER A 154 10.40 -1.16 -1.80
C SER A 154 11.90 -1.35 -1.56
N SER A 155 12.62 -1.89 -2.54
CA SER A 155 14.08 -2.02 -2.48
C SER A 155 14.77 -0.65 -2.51
N LEU A 156 14.30 0.27 -3.36
CA LEU A 156 14.76 1.66 -3.40
C LEU A 156 14.51 2.38 -2.07
N TYR A 157 13.34 2.20 -1.45
CA TYR A 157 13.06 2.74 -0.12
C TYR A 157 14.09 2.27 0.92
N ARG A 158 14.40 0.97 0.94
CA ARG A 158 15.39 0.41 1.88
C ARG A 158 16.80 0.96 1.64
N ILE A 159 17.19 1.17 0.39
CA ILE A 159 18.48 1.77 0.04
C ILE A 159 18.49 3.24 0.46
N ALA A 160 17.45 4.00 0.13
CA ALA A 160 17.32 5.42 0.44
C ALA A 160 17.34 5.71 1.96
N THR A 161 16.72 4.83 2.75
CA THR A 161 16.69 4.93 4.23
C THR A 161 17.89 4.29 4.92
N SER A 162 18.81 3.67 4.17
CA SER A 162 20.01 3.06 4.74
C SER A 162 20.97 4.09 5.33
N LYS A 163 21.90 3.62 6.18
CA LYS A 163 22.98 4.43 6.80
C LYS A 163 23.84 5.22 5.80
N ARG A 164 23.76 4.91 4.51
CA ARG A 164 24.54 5.59 3.47
C ARG A 164 23.88 6.88 2.98
N TYR A 165 22.55 6.90 2.85
CA TYR A 165 21.81 7.99 2.21
C TYR A 165 20.96 8.79 3.19
N HIS A 166 20.56 8.20 4.33
CA HIS A 166 19.83 8.88 5.41
C HIS A 166 18.62 9.72 4.95
N LEU A 167 17.94 9.31 3.86
CA LEU A 167 16.76 10.03 3.39
C LEU A 167 15.59 9.81 4.35
N GLN A 168 14.93 10.90 4.71
CA GLN A 168 13.76 10.84 5.58
C GLN A 168 12.59 10.16 4.86
N PRO A 169 11.87 9.21 5.50
CA PRO A 169 10.69 8.55 4.91
C PRO A 169 9.61 9.53 4.41
N MET A 170 9.54 10.72 5.00
CA MET A 170 8.65 11.79 4.55
C MET A 170 9.00 12.30 3.13
N HIS A 171 10.28 12.42 2.77
CA HIS A 171 10.69 12.77 1.41
C HIS A 171 10.33 11.68 0.40
N LEU A 172 10.46 10.41 0.81
CA LEU A 172 10.10 9.26 -0.04
C LEU A 172 8.58 9.15 -0.24
N LEU A 173 7.80 9.48 0.79
CA LEU A 173 6.34 9.63 0.65
C LEU A 173 5.99 10.72 -0.38
N SER A 174 6.62 11.89 -0.29
CA SER A 174 6.42 12.99 -1.24
C SER A 174 6.77 12.59 -2.67
N LEU A 175 7.92 11.92 -2.84
CA LEU A 175 8.36 11.41 -4.13
C LEU A 175 7.35 10.40 -4.70
N ALA A 176 6.84 9.49 -3.89
CA ALA A 176 5.82 8.53 -4.32
C ALA A 176 4.55 9.23 -4.82
N VAL A 177 4.03 10.21 -4.08
CA VAL A 177 2.85 10.99 -4.52
C VAL A 177 3.14 11.74 -5.82
N LEU A 178 4.31 12.35 -5.96
CA LEU A 178 4.70 13.07 -7.18
C LEU A 178 4.79 12.14 -8.40
N ILE A 179 5.35 10.94 -8.24
CA ILE A 179 5.41 9.94 -9.31
C ILE A 179 4.00 9.56 -9.76
N VAL A 180 3.06 9.36 -8.82
CA VAL A 180 1.66 9.04 -9.19
C VAL A 180 0.98 10.21 -9.88
N VAL A 181 1.16 11.45 -9.42
CA VAL A 181 0.63 12.65 -10.10
C VAL A 181 1.12 12.71 -11.55
N PHE A 182 2.43 12.54 -11.77
CA PHE A 182 3.02 12.54 -13.10
C PHE A 182 2.47 11.41 -13.97
N SER A 183 2.34 10.21 -13.41
CA SER A 183 1.84 9.03 -14.13
C SER A 183 0.37 9.18 -14.55
N LEU A 184 -0.48 9.73 -13.67
CA LEU A 184 -1.89 10.01 -13.99
C LEU A 184 -2.06 11.12 -15.02
N PHE A 185 -1.18 12.12 -14.98
CA PHE A 185 -1.12 13.14 -16.01
C PHE A 185 -0.77 12.53 -17.37
N MET A 186 0.26 11.68 -17.45
CA MET A 186 0.60 10.94 -18.67
C MET A 186 -0.57 10.09 -19.19
N LEU A 187 -1.26 9.38 -18.30
CA LEU A 187 -2.42 8.55 -18.66
C LEU A 187 -3.56 9.35 -19.27
N THR A 188 -3.77 10.59 -18.82
CA THR A 188 -4.82 11.47 -19.38
C THR A 188 -4.60 11.76 -20.87
N PHE A 189 -3.34 11.81 -21.34
CA PHE A 189 -3.00 11.97 -22.77
C PHE A 189 -2.94 10.63 -23.49
N SER A 190 -2.29 9.64 -22.89
CA SER A 190 -2.07 8.33 -23.48
C SER A 190 -3.37 7.55 -23.74
N THR A 191 -4.45 7.84 -22.99
CA THR A 191 -5.78 7.28 -23.22
C THR A 191 -6.73 8.25 -23.95
N SER A 192 -6.19 9.23 -24.67
CA SER A 192 -7.00 10.16 -25.46
C SER A 192 -7.66 9.44 -26.65
N PRO A 193 -8.98 9.60 -26.88
CA PRO A 193 -9.65 8.96 -28.00
C PRO A 193 -8.97 9.29 -29.34
N GLY A 194 -8.56 8.26 -30.09
CA GLY A 194 -7.93 8.40 -31.40
C GLY A 194 -6.40 8.61 -31.39
N GLN A 195 -5.78 8.72 -30.21
CA GLN A 195 -4.31 8.76 -30.04
C GLN A 195 -3.88 7.85 -28.88
N GLU A 196 -4.47 6.65 -28.80
CA GLU A 196 -4.18 5.70 -27.74
C GLU A 196 -2.78 5.12 -27.88
N SER A 197 -1.94 5.24 -26.84
CA SER A 197 -0.58 4.70 -26.81
C SER A 197 -0.43 3.67 -25.69
N PRO A 198 -0.63 2.36 -25.97
CA PRO A 198 -0.60 1.33 -24.92
C PRO A 198 0.76 1.21 -24.23
N VAL A 199 1.85 1.53 -24.93
CA VAL A 199 3.22 1.52 -24.37
C VAL A 199 3.39 2.62 -23.32
N GLU A 200 2.93 3.84 -23.60
CA GLU A 200 2.98 4.95 -22.64
C GLU A 200 2.10 4.67 -21.41
N SER A 201 0.89 4.12 -21.64
CA SER A 201 0.00 3.71 -20.57
C SER A 201 0.65 2.64 -19.67
N PHE A 202 1.30 1.64 -20.27
CA PHE A 202 2.01 0.61 -19.51
C PHE A 202 3.18 1.17 -18.68
N ILE A 203 3.98 2.09 -19.24
CA ILE A 203 5.05 2.77 -18.50
C ILE A 203 4.45 3.55 -17.31
N ALA A 204 3.36 4.27 -17.51
CA ALA A 204 2.69 5.00 -16.43
C ALA A 204 2.17 4.06 -15.33
N PHE A 205 1.62 2.89 -15.69
CA PHE A 205 1.21 1.89 -14.69
C PHE A 205 2.40 1.32 -13.91
N LEU A 206 3.53 1.06 -14.56
CA LEU A 206 4.76 0.65 -13.87
C LEU A 206 5.27 1.72 -12.90
N LEU A 207 5.17 3.00 -13.26
CA LEU A 207 5.54 4.11 -12.38
C LEU A 207 4.61 4.23 -11.17
N ILE A 208 3.29 4.02 -11.35
CA ILE A 208 2.33 3.97 -10.24
C ILE A 208 2.70 2.85 -9.26
N GLU A 209 3.03 1.66 -9.78
CA GLU A 209 3.40 0.51 -8.94
C GLU A 209 4.75 0.69 -8.24
N LEU A 210 5.73 1.28 -8.93
CA LEU A 210 6.99 1.71 -8.31
C LEU A 210 6.72 2.67 -7.15
N ALA A 211 5.81 3.63 -7.34
CA ALA A 211 5.41 4.57 -6.30
C ALA A 211 4.69 3.88 -5.13
N CYS A 212 3.84 2.88 -5.37
CA CYS A 212 3.27 2.03 -4.32
C CYS A 212 4.38 1.39 -3.47
N GLY A 213 5.42 0.87 -4.13
CA GLY A 213 6.58 0.28 -3.47
C GLY A 213 7.35 1.26 -2.55
N LEU A 214 7.36 2.55 -2.88
CA LEU A 214 7.93 3.61 -2.03
C LEU A 214 6.94 4.07 -0.94
N TYR A 215 5.67 4.15 -1.28
CA TYR A 215 4.59 4.67 -0.45
C TYR A 215 4.34 3.78 0.78
N PHE A 216 4.08 2.49 0.60
CA PHE A 216 3.64 1.62 1.69
C PHE A 216 4.66 1.54 2.85
N PRO A 217 5.98 1.38 2.61
CA PRO A 217 6.97 1.42 3.68
C PRO A 217 7.07 2.80 4.35
N SER A 218 7.08 3.89 3.57
CA SER A 218 7.16 5.26 4.09
C SER A 218 5.98 5.59 5.00
N MET A 219 4.78 5.23 4.52
CA MET A 219 3.54 5.44 5.23
C MET A 219 3.46 4.61 6.52
N SER A 220 3.89 3.34 6.46
CA SER A 220 3.94 2.46 7.63
C SER A 220 4.90 2.98 8.71
N PHE A 221 6.02 3.59 8.32
CA PHE A 221 6.95 4.21 9.27
C PHE A 221 6.34 5.45 9.92
N LEU A 222 5.76 6.37 9.11
CA LEU A 222 5.17 7.60 9.61
C LEU A 222 3.97 7.33 10.52
N ARG A 223 3.11 6.36 10.18
CA ARG A 223 1.98 5.95 11.03
C ARG A 223 2.43 5.52 12.41
N ARG A 224 3.47 4.69 12.51
CA ARG A 224 4.01 4.22 13.79
C ARG A 224 4.61 5.33 14.65
N LYS A 225 5.19 6.36 14.02
CA LYS A 225 5.76 7.50 14.75
C LYS A 225 4.72 8.54 15.17
N VAL A 226 3.67 8.75 14.37
CA VAL A 226 2.69 9.83 14.58
C VAL A 226 1.49 9.35 15.42
N ILE A 227 1.13 8.07 15.34
CA ILE A 227 -0.08 7.54 15.99
C ILE A 227 0.32 6.79 17.27
N PRO A 228 -0.26 7.14 18.44
CA PRO A 228 -0.02 6.40 19.68
C PRO A 228 -0.46 4.93 19.56
N GLU A 229 0.36 4.01 20.07
CA GLU A 229 0.11 2.56 20.01
C GLU A 229 -1.26 2.15 20.60
N THR A 230 -1.71 2.86 21.64
CA THR A 230 -2.99 2.60 22.32
C THR A 230 -4.21 2.86 21.42
N GLU A 231 -4.13 3.88 20.55
CA GLU A 231 -5.23 4.33 19.69
C GLU A 231 -5.06 3.89 18.22
N GLN A 232 -3.93 3.26 17.89
CA GLN A 232 -3.56 2.89 16.52
C GLN A 232 -4.65 2.07 15.81
N ALA A 233 -5.23 1.08 16.48
CA ALA A 233 -6.31 0.28 15.91
C ALA A 233 -7.58 1.10 15.61
N GLY A 234 -7.94 2.04 16.51
CA GLY A 234 -9.10 2.92 16.34
C GLY A 234 -8.91 3.91 15.19
N VAL A 235 -7.75 4.56 15.14
CA VAL A 235 -7.39 5.52 14.08
C VAL A 235 -7.34 4.85 12.71
N LEU A 236 -6.73 3.66 12.61
CA LEU A 236 -6.65 2.91 11.35
C LEU A 236 -8.02 2.51 10.81
N ASN A 237 -8.98 2.15 11.69
CA ASN A 237 -10.34 1.87 11.27
C ASN A 237 -11.04 3.12 10.72
N TRP A 238 -10.85 4.28 11.35
CA TRP A 238 -11.39 5.55 10.86
C TRP A 238 -10.78 5.99 9.53
N PHE A 239 -9.51 5.69 9.26
CA PHE A 239 -8.89 5.96 7.95
C PHE A 239 -9.47 5.15 6.80
N ARG A 240 -10.02 3.96 7.07
CA ARG A 240 -10.62 3.11 6.04
C ARG A 240 -11.97 3.61 5.55
N VAL A 241 -12.72 4.33 6.39
CA VAL A 241 -14.05 4.86 6.02
C VAL A 241 -13.97 5.84 4.85
N PRO A 242 -13.20 6.96 4.91
CA PRO A 242 -13.13 7.90 3.79
C PRO A 242 -12.49 7.27 2.55
N LEU A 243 -11.52 6.38 2.74
CA LEU A 243 -10.92 5.59 1.64
C LEU A 243 -11.98 4.81 0.86
N HIS A 244 -12.74 3.94 1.54
CA HIS A 244 -13.73 3.10 0.87
C HIS A 244 -14.87 3.95 0.28
N LEU A 245 -15.26 5.05 0.93
CA LEU A 245 -16.27 5.97 0.38
C LEU A 245 -15.79 6.62 -0.93
N LEU A 246 -14.55 7.13 -0.98
CA LEU A 246 -13.96 7.70 -2.20
C LEU A 246 -13.83 6.66 -3.31
N ALA A 247 -13.40 5.45 -2.97
CA ALA A 247 -13.33 4.32 -3.89
C ALA A 247 -14.71 3.95 -4.47
N CYS A 248 -15.73 3.82 -3.62
CA CYS A 248 -17.10 3.54 -4.05
C CYS A 248 -17.65 4.65 -4.96
N LEU A 249 -17.40 5.91 -4.62
CA LEU A 249 -17.81 7.04 -5.45
C LEU A 249 -17.11 7.02 -6.82
N GLY A 250 -15.81 6.73 -6.85
CA GLY A 250 -15.04 6.57 -8.08
C GLY A 250 -15.60 5.45 -8.97
N LEU A 251 -15.92 4.29 -8.39
CA LEU A 251 -16.51 3.18 -9.13
C LEU A 251 -17.93 3.47 -9.62
N LEU A 252 -18.73 4.24 -8.88
CA LEU A 252 -20.07 4.65 -9.32
C LEU A 252 -19.98 5.55 -10.57
N VAL A 253 -19.00 6.46 -10.59
CA VAL A 253 -18.72 7.31 -11.76
C VAL A 253 -18.23 6.49 -12.97
N LEU A 254 -17.48 5.41 -12.74
CA LEU A 254 -17.08 4.47 -13.80
C LEU A 254 -18.29 3.79 -14.46
N HIS A 255 -19.28 3.41 -13.67
CA HIS A 255 -20.45 2.66 -14.15
C HIS A 255 -21.36 3.52 -15.03
N ASP A 256 -21.50 4.82 -14.71
CA ASP A 256 -22.39 5.75 -15.41
C ASP A 256 -21.78 6.30 -16.71
N SER A 257 -20.46 6.19 -16.88
CA SER A 257 -19.73 6.78 -18.00
C SER A 257 -19.46 5.77 -19.12
N ASP A 258 -19.63 6.21 -20.37
CA ASP A 258 -19.31 5.42 -21.56
C ASP A 258 -17.84 4.95 -21.55
N ARG A 259 -17.57 3.65 -21.79
CA ARG A 259 -16.31 2.96 -21.40
C ARG A 259 -15.01 3.66 -21.84
N LYS A 260 -15.01 4.34 -23.00
CA LYS A 260 -13.81 5.01 -23.54
C LYS A 260 -13.61 6.41 -22.96
N THR A 261 -14.64 7.23 -22.96
CA THR A 261 -14.58 8.60 -22.41
C THR A 261 -14.48 8.58 -20.88
N GLY A 262 -15.11 7.59 -20.23
CA GLY A 262 -15.09 7.38 -18.79
C GLY A 262 -13.67 7.18 -18.25
N THR A 263 -12.85 6.37 -18.92
CA THR A 263 -11.48 6.06 -18.49
C THR A 263 -10.60 7.32 -18.39
N ARG A 264 -10.63 8.18 -19.41
CA ARG A 264 -9.88 9.45 -19.41
C ARG A 264 -10.35 10.40 -18.31
N ASN A 265 -11.67 10.56 -18.17
CA ASN A 265 -12.24 11.43 -17.14
C ASN A 265 -11.86 10.95 -15.74
N MET A 266 -11.77 9.65 -15.53
CA MET A 266 -11.34 9.07 -14.26
C MET A 266 -9.86 9.28 -13.97
N PHE A 267 -8.96 9.16 -14.96
CA PHE A 267 -7.57 9.53 -14.76
C PHE A 267 -7.42 11.02 -14.43
N SER A 268 -8.21 11.89 -15.07
CA SER A 268 -8.23 13.32 -14.73
C SER A 268 -8.72 13.58 -13.29
N ILE A 269 -9.78 12.89 -12.84
CA ILE A 269 -10.27 13.00 -11.47
C ILE A 269 -9.21 12.48 -10.48
N CYS A 270 -8.62 11.31 -10.75
CA CYS A 270 -7.56 10.75 -9.93
C CYS A 270 -6.35 11.69 -9.85
N SER A 271 -5.98 12.34 -10.96
CA SER A 271 -4.90 13.34 -10.98
C SER A 271 -5.22 14.52 -10.06
N ALA A 272 -6.45 15.04 -10.08
CA ALA A 272 -6.87 16.12 -9.18
C ALA A 272 -6.85 15.68 -7.70
N VAL A 273 -7.36 14.48 -7.40
CA VAL A 273 -7.30 13.87 -6.06
C VAL A 273 -5.84 13.73 -5.59
N MET A 274 -4.92 13.41 -6.49
CA MET A 274 -3.51 13.23 -6.16
C MET A 274 -2.73 14.52 -6.01
N VAL A 275 -3.13 15.58 -6.71
CA VAL A 275 -2.67 16.95 -6.41
C VAL A 275 -3.13 17.37 -5.01
N MET A 276 -4.37 17.05 -4.60
CA MET A 276 -4.82 17.30 -3.23
C MET A 276 -4.00 16.51 -2.19
N ALA A 277 -3.62 15.27 -2.50
CA ALA A 277 -2.72 14.48 -1.66
C ALA A 277 -1.34 15.13 -1.54
N LEU A 278 -0.79 15.66 -2.65
CA LEU A 278 0.48 16.38 -2.65
C LEU A 278 0.43 17.64 -1.79
N LEU A 279 -0.66 18.42 -1.86
CA LEU A 279 -0.88 19.57 -0.99
C LEU A 279 -0.96 19.16 0.49
N ALA A 280 -1.62 18.04 0.80
CA ALA A 280 -1.66 17.50 2.16
C ALA A 280 -0.27 17.04 2.65
N VAL A 281 0.55 16.44 1.78
CA VAL A 281 1.96 16.10 2.07
C VAL A 281 2.76 17.36 2.40
N VAL A 282 2.64 18.42 1.58
CA VAL A 282 3.31 19.71 1.84
C VAL A 282 2.83 20.34 3.16
N GLY A 283 1.53 20.25 3.46
CA GLY A 283 0.98 20.68 4.74
C GLY A 283 1.52 19.87 5.92
N LEU A 284 1.73 18.56 5.74
CA LEU A 284 2.36 17.73 6.76
C LEU A 284 3.84 18.11 6.94
N PHE A 285 4.58 18.41 5.87
CA PHE A 285 5.95 18.93 5.98
C PHE A 285 6.04 20.22 6.79
N THR A 286 5.13 21.16 6.56
CA THR A 286 5.17 22.46 7.26
C THR A 286 4.90 22.30 8.74
N VAL A 287 3.99 21.40 9.11
CA VAL A 287 3.69 21.07 10.52
C VAL A 287 4.84 20.30 11.18
N VAL A 288 5.46 19.35 10.47
CA VAL A 288 6.52 18.48 10.99
C VAL A 288 7.90 19.16 11.03
N ARG A 289 8.14 20.19 10.21
CA ARG A 289 9.43 20.92 10.18
C ARG A 289 9.80 21.51 11.56
N HIS A 290 8.79 21.78 12.39
CA HIS A 290 8.95 22.31 13.75
C HIS A 290 9.15 21.23 14.81
N ASP A 291 9.19 19.94 14.45
CA ASP A 291 9.16 18.84 15.38
C ASP A 291 10.37 17.90 15.20
N ALA A 292 11.21 17.79 16.24
CA ALA A 292 12.48 17.07 16.17
C ALA A 292 12.33 15.54 16.20
N GLU A 293 11.22 15.01 16.74
CA GLU A 293 11.01 13.57 16.98
C GLU A 293 10.81 12.72 15.71
N LEU A 294 10.42 13.35 14.59
CA LEU A 294 10.17 12.68 13.31
C LEU A 294 11.43 12.52 12.45
N ARG A 295 12.57 13.09 12.86
CA ARG A 295 13.85 12.90 12.17
C ARG A 295 14.39 11.49 12.46
N VAL A 296 15.11 10.92 11.50
CA VAL A 296 15.91 9.70 11.75
C VAL A 296 17.04 10.11 12.69
N PRO A 297 17.32 9.37 13.78
CA PRO A 297 18.38 9.71 14.72
C PRO A 297 19.73 9.86 14.00
N SER A 298 20.44 10.95 14.26
CA SER A 298 21.82 11.18 13.81
C SER A 298 22.74 10.13 14.48
N PRO A 299 23.75 9.59 13.78
CA PRO A 299 24.66 8.58 14.35
C PRO A 299 25.65 9.10 15.41
N THR A 300 25.53 10.33 15.91
CA THR A 300 26.44 10.90 16.92
C THR A 300 25.77 11.01 18.27
N GLY A 301 25.77 9.90 19.00
CA GLY A 301 25.63 9.85 20.45
C GLY A 301 26.71 8.92 20.97
N GLU A 302 27.94 9.42 21.05
CA GLU A 302 28.99 8.73 21.81
C GLU A 302 28.52 8.63 23.28
N PRO A 303 28.61 7.45 23.91
CA PRO A 303 28.30 7.30 25.32
C PRO A 303 29.35 8.03 26.16
N TYR A 304 28.89 9.02 26.91
CA TYR A 304 29.39 9.50 28.20
C TYR A 304 30.80 9.00 28.59
N ALA A 305 31.83 9.82 28.36
CA ALA A 305 33.10 9.66 29.05
C ALA A 305 32.87 9.98 30.54
N PRO A 306 33.22 9.09 31.48
CA PRO A 306 33.19 9.44 32.89
C PRO A 306 34.34 10.42 33.18
N GLU A 307 34.00 11.58 33.75
CA GLU A 307 34.98 12.47 34.36
C GLU A 307 35.67 11.75 35.52
N LEU A 308 37.01 11.73 35.48
CA LEU A 308 37.91 11.53 36.62
C LEU A 308 38.88 12.72 36.63
#